data_AF-A0A8S3BKA5-F1
#
_entry.id   AF-A0A8S3BKA5-F1
#
_cell.length_a   1.000
_cell.length_b   1.000
_cell.length_c   1.000
_cell.angle_alpha   90.00
_cell.angle_beta   90.00
_cell.angle_gamma   90.00
#
_symmetry.space_group_name_H-M   'P 1'
#
loop_
_entity.id
_entity.type
_entity.pdbx_description
1 polymer ?
#
loop_
_entity_poly.entity_id
_entity_poly.type
_entity_poly.pdbx_seq_one_letter_code
_entity_poly.pdbx_strand_id
1 'polypeptide(L)' 'AAQKKFNTNDLRGKVFVSSGLGGMSGAQPKACQLLGCVGVIAEVSEEAARKRYNQ' A
#
# COMPACT_ATOMS: atom_id res chain seq x y z
N ALA A 1 -8.82 3.50 -7.99
CA ALA A 1 -9.67 2.36 -7.56
C ALA A 1 -10.79 2.79 -6.62
N ALA A 2 -10.49 3.64 -5.62
CA ALA A 2 -11.46 4.15 -4.64
C ALA A 2 -12.74 4.71 -5.29
N GLN A 3 -12.61 5.73 -6.16
CA GLN A 3 -13.77 6.36 -6.79
C GLN A 3 -14.60 5.37 -7.63
N LYS A 4 -13.94 4.57 -8.48
CA LYS A 4 -14.64 3.62 -9.37
C LYS A 4 -15.35 2.49 -8.62
N LYS A 5 -14.80 2.01 -7.50
CA LYS A 5 -15.35 0.85 -6.77
C LYS A 5 -16.26 1.23 -5.60
N PHE A 6 -16.00 2.37 -4.97
CA PHE A 6 -16.63 2.76 -3.71
C PHE A 6 -17.24 4.17 -3.76
N ASN A 7 -17.19 4.85 -4.91
CA ASN A 7 -17.67 6.23 -5.10
C ASN A 7 -17.14 7.21 -4.03
N THR A 8 -15.88 7.03 -3.62
CA THR A 8 -15.21 7.85 -2.62
C THR A 8 -13.73 8.04 -2.98
N ASN A 9 -13.14 9.14 -2.48
CA ASN A 9 -11.71 9.43 -2.56
C ASN A 9 -10.94 8.98 -1.31
N ASP A 10 -11.64 8.34 -0.38
CA ASP A 10 -11.13 7.91 0.93
C ASP A 10 -11.35 6.41 1.10
N LEU A 11 -10.31 5.70 1.52
CA LEU A 11 -10.32 4.26 1.73
C LEU A 11 -10.26 3.87 3.21
N ARG A 12 -10.59 4.79 4.14
CA ARG A 12 -10.80 4.46 5.55
C ARG A 12 -11.74 3.27 5.72
N GLY A 13 -11.30 2.30 6.53
CA GLY A 13 -12.01 1.04 6.76
C GLY A 13 -11.94 0.03 5.62
N LYS A 14 -11.14 0.28 4.57
CA LYS A 14 -10.89 -0.69 3.49
C LYS A 14 -9.49 -1.29 3.61
N VAL A 15 -9.37 -2.54 3.18
CA VAL A 15 -8.09 -3.26 3.10
C VAL A 15 -7.64 -3.31 1.65
N PHE A 16 -6.41 -2.87 1.40
CA PHE A 16 -5.72 -2.98 0.12
C PHE A 16 -4.68 -4.10 0.21
N VAL A 17 -4.83 -5.14 -0.61
CA VAL A 17 -3.92 -6.29 -0.64
C VAL A 17 -3.16 -6.29 -1.97
N SER A 18 -1.83 -6.39 -1.90
CA SER A 18 -0.95 -6.39 -3.07
C SER A 18 0.37 -7.14 -2.77
N SER A 19 1.32 -7.12 -3.71
CA SER A 19 2.67 -7.66 -3.53
C SER A 19 3.75 -6.78 -4.19
N GLY A 20 4.98 -6.95 -3.73
CA GLY A 20 6.18 -6.26 -4.20
C GLY A 20 6.42 -4.91 -3.54
N LEU A 21 7.65 -4.70 -3.08
CA LEU A 21 8.19 -3.47 -2.47
C LEU A 21 9.48 -3.01 -3.16
N GLY A 22 9.63 -3.32 -4.44
CA GLY A 22 10.70 -2.86 -5.32
C GLY A 22 10.65 -1.35 -5.59
N GLY A 23 11.29 -0.89 -6.69
CA GLY A 23 11.46 0.55 -6.98
C GLY A 23 10.17 1.36 -6.99
N MET A 24 9.23 1.02 -7.89
CA MET A 24 7.93 1.68 -8.02
C MET A 24 6.89 1.14 -7.04
N SER A 25 6.85 -0.17 -6.86
CA SER A 25 5.88 -0.85 -5.99
C SER A 25 6.09 -0.53 -4.51
N GLY A 26 7.28 -0.10 -4.10
CA GLY A 26 7.55 0.39 -2.75
C GLY A 26 6.85 1.71 -2.38
N ALA A 27 6.20 2.41 -3.32
CA ALA A 27 5.36 3.58 -3.02
C ALA A 27 3.95 3.21 -2.51
N GLN A 28 3.54 1.95 -2.69
CA GLN A 28 2.20 1.47 -2.31
C GLN A 28 1.85 1.66 -0.82
N PRO A 29 2.73 1.35 0.16
CA PRO A 29 2.41 1.57 1.57
C PRO A 29 2.08 3.03 1.87
N LYS A 30 2.87 3.96 1.30
CA LYS A 30 2.66 5.40 1.48
C LYS A 30 1.36 5.87 0.84
N ALA A 31 1.08 5.41 -0.38
CA ALA A 31 -0.17 5.71 -1.06
C ALA A 31 -1.38 5.21 -0.25
N CYS A 32 -1.29 4.02 0.35
CA CYS A 32 -2.38 3.48 1.16
C CYS A 32 -2.60 4.29 2.45
N GLN A 33 -1.52 4.68 3.13
CA GLN A 33 -1.57 5.55 4.31
C GLN A 33 -2.25 6.89 3.99
N LEU A 34 -1.89 7.53 2.86
CA LEU A 34 -2.47 8.81 2.43
C LEU A 34 -3.97 8.72 2.13
N LEU A 35 -4.42 7.57 1.60
CA LEU A 35 -5.83 7.31 1.33
C LEU A 35 -6.59 6.74 2.55
N GLY A 36 -5.92 6.57 3.69
CA GLY A 36 -6.52 6.06 4.92
C GLY A 36 -6.86 4.57 4.92
N CYS A 37 -6.36 3.78 3.96
CA CYS A 37 -6.58 2.32 3.97
C CYS A 37 -5.60 1.58 4.87
N VAL A 38 -5.95 0.33 5.19
CA VAL A 38 -5.01 -0.67 5.70
C VAL A 38 -4.37 -1.38 4.51
N GLY A 39 -3.04 -1.34 4.40
CA GLY A 39 -2.29 -1.99 3.33
C GLY A 39 -1.64 -3.29 3.78
N VAL A 40 -1.90 -4.38 3.07
CA VAL A 40 -1.20 -5.67 3.23
C VAL A 40 -0.41 -5.92 1.94
N ILE A 41 0.91 -5.77 2.00
CA ILE A 41 1.79 -5.90 0.83
C ILE A 41 2.77 -7.03 1.10
N ALA A 42 2.65 -8.11 0.33
CA ALA A 42 3.57 -9.24 0.43
C ALA A 42 4.89 -8.91 -0.27
N GLU A 43 6.02 -9.19 0.40
CA GLU A 43 7.36 -9.05 -0.17
C GLU A 43 8.19 -10.25 0.29
N VAL A 44 8.96 -10.82 -0.65
CA VAL A 44 9.81 -12.00 -0.40
C VAL A 44 11.21 -11.58 0.06
N SER A 45 11.69 -10.42 -0.35
CA SER A 45 12.97 -9.85 0.06
C SER A 45 12.83 -9.08 1.37
N GLU A 46 13.38 -9.64 2.45
CA GLU A 46 13.42 -8.99 3.76
C GLU A 46 14.14 -7.63 3.69
N GLU A 47 15.18 -7.51 2.87
CA GLU A 47 15.91 -6.25 2.67
C GLU A 47 15.00 -5.16 2.09
N ALA A 48 14.23 -5.49 1.04
CA ALA A 48 13.29 -4.55 0.44
C ALA A 48 12.20 -4.14 1.44
N ALA A 49 11.65 -5.09 2.20
CA ALA A 49 10.65 -4.81 3.22
C ALA A 49 11.19 -3.89 4.33
N ARG A 50 12.37 -4.20 4.89
CA ARG A 50 13.03 -3.38 5.93
C ARG A 50 13.39 -2.00 5.41
N LYS A 51 13.90 -1.90 4.18
CA LYS A 51 14.20 -0.61 3.54
C LYS A 51 12.97 0.29 3.49
N ARG A 52 11.78 -0.25 3.19
CA ARG A 52 10.53 0.53 3.16
C ARG A 52 9.97 0.82 4.55
N TYR A 53 10.21 -0.05 5.52
CA TYR A 53 9.82 0.18 6.91
C TYR A 53 10.60 1.34 7.56
N ASN A 54 11.88 1.48 7.21
CA ASN A 54 12.78 2.50 7.77
C ASN A 54 12.72 3.86 7.03
N GLN A 55 11.83 4.04 6.05
CA GLN A 55 11.66 5.27 5.25
C GLN A 55 10.46 6.08 5.74
#